data_AF-A0A7X6DHM7-F1
#
_entry.id   AF-A0A7X6DHM7-F1
#
_cell.length_a   1.000
_cell.length_b   1.000
_cell.length_c   1.000
_cell.angle_alpha   90.00
_cell.angle_beta   90.00
_cell.angle_gamma   90.00
#
_symmetry.space_group_name_H-M   'P 1'
#
loop_
_entity.id
_entity.type
_entity.pdbx_description
1 polymer ?
#
loop_
_entity_poly.entity_id
_entity_poly.type
_entity_poly.pdbx_seq_one_letter_code
_entity_poly.pdbx_strand_id
1 'polypeptide(L)'
;MALTLMLSTLLVFLTGAVASVGAQPVYKCKSPQGTVAYSHEPCVGARVVDTTPTQGLDKSSGQSRKGADVRRSETNKAMAKALEPILGETAAQYELRHKRFKLPPKDRTECATLDSRLPAQEMAVRNAGQGEGAAAEAALFESRKKYRKLGC
;
A
#
# COMPACT_ATOMS: atom_id res chain seq x y z
N MET A 1 7.26 -15.99 51.70
CA MET A 1 6.75 -16.43 50.38
C MET A 1 6.06 -15.27 49.65
N ALA A 2 6.75 -14.15 49.45
CA ALA A 2 6.20 -12.96 48.76
C ALA A 2 7.04 -12.53 47.54
N LEU A 3 8.12 -13.25 47.25
CA LEU A 3 9.09 -12.90 46.20
C LEU A 3 8.74 -13.50 44.83
N THR A 4 7.86 -14.50 44.78
CA THR A 4 7.45 -15.19 43.54
C THR A 4 6.31 -14.50 42.80
N LEU A 5 5.58 -13.57 43.43
CA LEU A 5 4.46 -12.84 42.81
C LEU A 5 4.88 -11.57 42.04
N MET A 6 6.10 -11.07 42.25
CA MET A 6 6.63 -9.87 41.57
C MET A 6 7.24 -10.17 40.19
N LEU A 7 7.50 -11.44 39.87
CA LEU A 7 8.17 -11.81 38.60
C LEU A 7 7.18 -12.04 37.44
N SER A 8 5.89 -12.20 37.72
CA SER A 8 4.87 -12.50 36.71
C SER A 8 4.22 -11.25 36.08
N THR A 9 4.42 -10.06 36.64
CA THR A 9 3.80 -8.82 36.13
C THR A 9 4.64 -8.06 35.10
N LEU A 10 5.90 -8.43 34.90
CA LEU A 10 6.79 -7.71 33.96
C LEU A 10 6.69 -8.19 32.50
N LEU A 11 6.03 -9.33 32.23
CA LEU A 11 6.05 -9.96 30.90
C LEU A 11 4.84 -9.67 29.99
N VAL A 12 3.92 -8.78 30.40
CA VAL A 12 2.63 -8.58 29.69
C VAL A 12 2.61 -7.32 28.78
N PHE A 13 3.68 -6.53 28.74
CA PHE A 13 3.66 -5.23 28.03
C PHE A 13 4.27 -5.18 26.62
N LEU A 14 4.66 -6.32 25.99
CA LEU A 14 5.39 -6.32 24.72
C LEU A 14 4.62 -6.81 23.47
N THR A 15 3.29 -6.84 23.48
CA THR A 15 2.50 -7.19 22.29
C THR A 15 1.65 -6.03 21.79
N GLY A 16 2.28 -4.88 21.57
CA GLY A 16 1.71 -3.79 20.78
C GLY A 16 2.06 -3.97 19.31
N ALA A 17 1.37 -4.88 18.59
CA ALA A 17 1.50 -4.98 17.14
C ALA A 17 0.90 -3.72 16.50
N VAL A 18 1.74 -2.71 16.26
CA VAL A 18 1.39 -1.58 15.39
C VAL A 18 1.25 -2.09 13.96
N ALA A 19 0.01 -2.43 13.59
CA ALA A 19 -0.39 -2.66 12.22
C ALA A 19 -0.18 -1.35 11.45
N SER A 20 1.00 -1.18 10.86
CA SER A 20 1.22 -0.15 9.85
C SER A 20 0.37 -0.50 8.63
N VAL A 21 -0.82 0.09 8.55
CA VAL A 21 -1.60 0.14 7.32
C VAL A 21 -0.78 0.98 6.36
N GLY A 22 -0.01 0.32 5.49
CA GLY A 22 0.58 0.95 4.33
C GLY A 22 -0.53 1.61 3.52
N ALA A 23 -0.25 2.74 2.86
CA ALA A 23 -1.22 3.50 2.10
C ALA A 23 -1.90 2.59 1.05
N GLN A 24 -3.09 2.08 1.37
CA GLN A 24 -3.88 1.24 0.47
C GLN A 24 -4.54 2.15 -0.56
N PRO A 25 -4.64 1.70 -1.84
CA PRO A 25 -5.30 2.48 -2.87
C PRO A 25 -6.73 2.83 -2.45
N VAL A 26 -7.14 4.09 -2.69
CA VAL A 26 -8.51 4.55 -2.47
C VAL A 26 -9.24 4.52 -3.81
N TYR A 27 -10.36 3.83 -3.83
CA TYR A 27 -11.21 3.67 -5.01
C TYR A 27 -12.41 4.60 -4.91
N LYS A 28 -12.71 5.28 -6.02
CA LYS A 28 -13.95 6.04 -6.22
C LYS A 28 -14.99 5.12 -6.86
N CYS A 29 -15.97 4.69 -6.07
CA CYS A 29 -17.08 3.84 -6.50
C CYS A 29 -18.31 4.70 -6.81
N LYS A 30 -18.95 4.47 -7.97
CA LYS A 30 -20.25 5.07 -8.29
C LYS A 30 -21.35 4.04 -7.99
N SER A 31 -22.25 4.36 -7.08
CA SER A 31 -23.45 3.54 -6.83
C SER A 31 -24.44 3.70 -8.00
N PRO A 32 -25.26 2.67 -8.31
CA PRO A 32 -26.37 2.79 -9.26
C PRO A 32 -27.34 3.94 -8.94
N GLN A 33 -27.40 4.36 -7.67
CA GLN A 33 -28.22 5.46 -7.16
C GLN A 33 -27.57 6.84 -7.35
N GLY A 34 -26.43 6.94 -8.05
CA GLY A 34 -25.73 8.19 -8.35
C GLY A 34 -24.80 8.70 -7.24
N THR A 35 -24.79 8.07 -6.06
CA THR A 35 -23.92 8.47 -4.95
C THR A 35 -22.48 8.00 -5.18
N VAL A 36 -21.51 8.88 -4.97
CA VAL A 36 -20.08 8.57 -5.05
C VAL A 36 -19.57 8.21 -3.66
N ALA A 37 -19.07 6.99 -3.49
CA ALA A 37 -18.45 6.53 -2.26
C ALA A 37 -16.94 6.32 -2.47
N TYR A 38 -16.13 6.70 -1.49
CA TYR A 38 -14.70 6.41 -1.46
C TYR A 38 -14.46 5.23 -0.52
N SER A 39 -13.78 4.19 -0.99
CA SER A 39 -13.49 3.00 -0.20
C SER A 39 -12.10 2.46 -0.52
N HIS A 40 -11.50 1.78 0.46
CA HIS A 40 -10.30 0.97 0.24
C HIS A 40 -10.62 -0.40 -0.39
N GLU A 41 -11.92 -0.75 -0.48
CA GLU A 41 -12.38 -1.92 -1.21
C GLU A 41 -12.44 -1.64 -2.71
N PRO A 42 -11.80 -2.48 -3.56
CA PRO A 42 -11.98 -2.37 -4.99
C PRO A 42 -13.45 -2.62 -5.34
N CYS A 43 -13.97 -1.87 -6.29
CA CYS A 43 -15.31 -2.04 -6.85
C CYS A 43 -15.23 -2.08 -8.39
N VAL A 44 -16.28 -2.60 -9.03
CA VAL A 44 -16.35 -2.66 -10.50
C VAL A 44 -16.46 -1.24 -11.05
N GLY A 45 -15.70 -0.93 -12.11
CA GLY A 45 -15.66 0.41 -12.73
C GLY A 45 -14.97 1.50 -11.89
N ALA A 46 -14.27 1.14 -10.80
CA ALA A 46 -13.64 2.12 -9.91
C ALA A 46 -12.43 2.80 -10.54
N ARG A 47 -12.30 4.11 -10.29
CA ARG A 47 -11.07 4.87 -10.55
C ARG A 47 -10.22 4.96 -9.28
N VAL A 48 -8.93 4.69 -9.43
CA VAL A 48 -7.93 4.89 -8.36
C VAL A 48 -7.75 6.39 -8.17
N VAL A 49 -7.81 6.83 -6.92
CA VAL A 49 -7.53 8.20 -6.51
C VAL A 49 -6.09 8.25 -6.03
N ASP A 50 -5.31 9.23 -6.52
CA ASP A 50 -4.00 9.51 -5.94
C ASP A 50 -4.19 10.19 -4.60
N THR A 51 -3.78 9.51 -3.54
CA THR A 51 -3.85 9.99 -2.16
C THR A 51 -2.48 10.33 -1.60
N THR A 52 -1.45 10.47 -2.45
CA THR A 52 -0.12 10.87 -2.01
C THR A 52 -0.19 12.26 -1.38
N PRO A 53 0.07 12.41 -0.06
CA PRO A 53 0.01 13.72 0.57
C PRO A 53 1.03 14.67 -0.06
N THR A 54 0.61 15.88 -0.41
CA THR A 54 1.52 16.91 -0.91
C THR A 54 2.51 17.29 0.19
N GLN A 55 3.81 17.15 -0.08
CA GLN A 55 4.88 17.51 0.85
C GLN A 55 5.36 18.95 0.55
N GLY A 56 5.62 19.78 1.56
CA GLY A 56 6.22 21.09 1.30
C GLY A 56 6.03 22.18 2.36
N LEU A 57 5.16 21.99 3.36
CA LEU A 57 4.92 23.00 4.42
C LEU A 57 5.18 22.42 5.82
N ASP A 58 6.37 21.88 6.07
CA ASP A 58 6.74 21.32 7.39
C ASP A 58 7.57 22.27 8.26
N LYS A 59 8.06 23.40 7.70
CA LYS A 59 8.97 24.34 8.36
C LYS A 59 8.51 25.80 8.23
N SER A 60 7.40 26.15 8.86
CA SER A 60 6.97 27.56 8.98
C SER A 60 7.41 28.23 10.29
N SER A 61 7.73 27.46 11.33
CA SER A 61 8.07 27.96 12.67
C SER A 61 9.51 27.61 13.13
N GLY A 62 10.44 27.42 12.19
CA GLY A 62 11.83 27.05 12.47
C GLY A 62 12.06 25.59 12.90
N GLN A 63 11.02 24.88 13.32
CA GLN A 63 11.06 23.45 13.67
C GLN A 63 10.30 22.62 12.62
N SER A 64 10.87 21.47 12.24
CA SER A 64 10.22 20.52 11.32
C SER A 64 9.13 19.76 12.05
N ARG A 65 7.88 19.90 11.62
CA ARG A 65 6.74 19.13 12.16
C ARG A 65 6.31 18.01 11.21
N LYS A 66 7.27 17.17 10.80
CA LYS A 66 6.96 16.00 9.96
C LYS A 66 6.34 14.87 10.78
N GLY A 67 5.27 14.28 10.24
CA GLY A 67 4.66 13.05 10.74
C GLY A 67 5.65 11.88 10.78
N ALA A 68 5.36 10.86 11.58
CA ALA A 68 6.19 9.65 11.68
C ALA A 68 6.21 8.87 10.35
N ASP A 69 5.09 8.86 9.64
CA ASP A 69 4.91 8.31 8.30
C ASP A 69 5.80 9.00 7.26
N VAL A 70 5.83 10.34 7.24
CA VAL A 70 6.68 11.12 6.34
C VAL A 70 8.15 10.89 6.65
N ARG A 71 8.54 10.94 7.92
CA ARG A 71 9.93 10.65 8.36
C ARG A 71 10.37 9.26 7.92
N ARG A 72 9.53 8.23 8.12
CA ARG A 72 9.83 6.86 7.69
C ARG A 72 10.01 6.77 6.18
N SER A 73 9.12 7.40 5.40
CA SER A 73 9.21 7.45 3.94
C SER A 73 10.52 8.10 3.46
N GLU A 74 10.93 9.23 4.06
CA GLU A 74 12.18 9.90 3.74
C GLU A 74 13.41 9.05 4.08
N THR A 75 13.38 8.39 5.25
CA THR A 75 14.48 7.52 5.70
C THR A 75 14.66 6.34 4.74
N ASN A 76 13.56 5.70 4.33
CA ASN A 76 13.63 4.60 3.38
C ASN A 76 14.11 5.06 2.00
N LYS A 77 13.67 6.21 1.50
CA LYS A 77 14.15 6.78 0.23
C LYS A 77 15.65 7.06 0.27
N ALA A 78 16.15 7.60 1.39
CA ALA A 78 17.58 7.84 1.59
C ALA A 78 18.37 6.52 1.58
N MET A 79 17.86 5.48 2.26
CA MET A 79 18.45 4.16 2.25
C MET A 79 18.46 3.54 0.84
N ALA A 80 17.36 3.65 0.10
CA ALA A 80 17.27 3.14 -1.25
C ALA A 80 18.30 3.79 -2.19
N LYS A 81 18.46 5.12 -2.11
CA LYS A 81 19.48 5.85 -2.87
C LYS A 81 20.91 5.42 -2.52
N ALA A 82 21.17 5.14 -1.24
CA ALA A 82 22.49 4.68 -0.80
C ALA A 82 22.82 3.27 -1.31
N LEU A 83 21.81 2.41 -1.43
CA LEU A 83 21.97 1.01 -1.86
C LEU A 83 21.82 0.80 -3.38
N GLU A 84 21.28 1.78 -4.10
CA GLU A 84 21.11 1.78 -5.55
C GLU A 84 22.34 1.28 -6.34
N PRO A 85 23.59 1.77 -6.10
CA PRO A 85 24.75 1.30 -6.86
C PRO A 85 25.14 -0.16 -6.56
N ILE A 86 24.71 -0.71 -5.41
CA ILE A 86 25.03 -2.08 -5.00
C ILE A 86 23.96 -3.05 -5.50
N LEU A 87 22.69 -2.66 -5.36
CA LEU A 87 21.54 -3.51 -5.67
C LEU A 87 21.05 -3.35 -7.11
N GLY A 88 21.43 -2.26 -7.79
CA GLY A 88 20.94 -1.92 -9.13
C GLY A 88 19.43 -1.69 -9.18
N GLU A 89 18.79 -1.44 -8.04
CA GLU A 89 17.33 -1.28 -7.93
C GLU A 89 16.94 0.19 -7.72
N THR A 90 15.78 0.57 -8.27
CA THR A 90 15.18 1.88 -8.03
C THR A 90 14.59 1.98 -6.62
N ALA A 91 14.38 3.20 -6.13
CA ALA A 91 13.72 3.43 -4.84
C ALA A 91 12.33 2.77 -4.73
N ALA A 92 11.57 2.71 -5.83
CA ALA A 92 10.27 2.03 -5.86
C ALA A 92 10.41 0.51 -5.69
N GLN A 93 11.40 -0.11 -6.34
CA GLN A 93 11.69 -1.54 -6.20
C GLN A 93 12.17 -1.87 -4.77
N TYR A 94 13.06 -1.04 -4.20
CA TYR A 94 13.52 -1.16 -2.82
C TYR A 94 12.33 -1.14 -1.84
N GLU A 95 11.42 -0.17 -2.00
CA GLU A 95 10.21 -0.06 -1.18
C GLU A 95 9.30 -1.28 -1.27
N LEU A 96 9.04 -1.76 -2.48
CA LEU A 96 8.24 -2.98 -2.68
C LEU A 96 8.89 -4.19 -2.02
N ARG A 97 10.21 -4.35 -2.17
CA ARG A 97 10.99 -5.42 -1.54
C ARG A 97 10.91 -5.34 -0.02
N HIS A 98 11.06 -4.16 0.56
CA HIS A 98 10.96 -3.94 2.00
C HIS A 98 9.55 -4.23 2.52
N LYS A 99 8.49 -3.73 1.85
CA LYS A 99 7.09 -3.96 2.23
C LYS A 99 6.70 -5.43 2.19
N ARG A 100 7.17 -6.15 1.16
CA ARG A 100 6.83 -7.55 0.90
C ARG A 100 7.77 -8.55 1.55
N PHE A 101 8.79 -8.08 2.28
CA PHE A 101 9.74 -8.96 2.97
C PHE A 101 9.06 -9.98 3.87
N LYS A 102 7.97 -9.56 4.55
CA LYS A 102 7.16 -10.38 5.45
C LYS A 102 6.24 -11.39 4.74
N LEU A 103 6.09 -11.32 3.42
CA LEU A 103 5.18 -12.20 2.68
C LEU A 103 5.85 -13.54 2.35
N PRO A 104 5.09 -14.65 2.32
CA PRO A 104 5.57 -15.94 1.84
C PRO A 104 6.15 -15.83 0.42
N PRO A 105 7.17 -16.64 0.05
CA PRO A 105 7.79 -16.57 -1.28
C PRO A 105 6.79 -16.68 -2.43
N LYS A 106 5.81 -17.58 -2.32
CA LYS A 106 4.73 -17.76 -3.30
C LYS A 106 3.90 -16.48 -3.50
N ASP A 107 3.58 -15.80 -2.41
CA ASP A 107 2.78 -14.58 -2.45
C ASP A 107 3.58 -13.41 -3.04
N ARG A 108 4.89 -13.35 -2.77
CA ARG A 108 5.78 -12.36 -3.41
C ARG A 108 5.82 -12.51 -4.92
N THR A 109 5.92 -13.74 -5.43
CA THR A 109 5.89 -14.03 -6.86
C THR A 109 4.54 -13.67 -7.48
N GLU A 110 3.44 -13.96 -6.80
CA GLU A 110 2.11 -13.56 -7.25
C GLU A 110 1.94 -12.04 -7.27
N CYS A 111 2.41 -11.32 -6.24
CA CYS A 111 2.42 -9.86 -6.23
C CYS A 111 3.20 -9.30 -7.43
N ALA A 112 4.39 -9.83 -7.73
CA ALA A 112 5.18 -9.40 -8.89
C ALA A 112 4.46 -9.65 -10.22
N THR A 113 3.69 -10.74 -10.31
CA THR A 113 2.83 -11.02 -11.47
C THR A 113 1.69 -10.01 -11.58
N LEU A 114 1.07 -9.64 -10.45
CA LEU A 114 -0.01 -8.65 -10.42
C LEU A 114 0.50 -7.23 -10.71
N ASP A 115 1.71 -6.87 -10.31
CA ASP A 115 2.32 -5.56 -10.59
C ASP A 115 2.45 -5.28 -12.09
N SER A 116 2.77 -6.30 -12.88
CA SER A 116 2.85 -6.17 -14.34
C SER A 116 1.47 -6.23 -15.00
N ARG A 117 0.53 -7.01 -14.45
CA ARG A 117 -0.80 -7.21 -15.01
C ARG A 117 -1.73 -6.02 -14.78
N LEU A 118 -1.72 -5.43 -13.58
CA LEU A 118 -2.66 -4.38 -13.20
C LEU A 118 -2.58 -3.14 -14.11
N PRO A 119 -1.40 -2.57 -14.43
CA PRO A 119 -1.32 -1.43 -15.34
C PRO A 119 -1.89 -1.73 -16.73
N ALA A 120 -1.63 -2.93 -17.27
CA ALA A 120 -2.17 -3.35 -18.56
C ALA A 120 -3.69 -3.45 -18.54
N GLN A 121 -4.27 -4.03 -17.48
CA GLN A 121 -5.73 -4.12 -17.31
C GLN A 121 -6.37 -2.75 -17.09
N GLU A 122 -5.70 -1.84 -16.37
CA GLU A 122 -6.17 -0.46 -16.20
C GLU A 122 -6.20 0.31 -17.52
N MET A 123 -5.18 0.14 -18.37
CA MET A 123 -5.19 0.71 -19.72
C MET A 123 -6.28 0.10 -20.60
N ALA A 124 -6.47 -1.22 -20.55
CA ALA A 124 -7.53 -1.91 -21.29
C ALA A 124 -8.92 -1.36 -20.93
N VAL A 125 -9.20 -1.17 -19.63
CA VAL A 125 -10.46 -0.56 -19.16
C VAL A 125 -10.59 0.90 -19.59
N ARG A 126 -9.50 1.69 -19.55
CA ARG A 126 -9.53 3.10 -20.01
C ARG A 126 -9.80 3.22 -21.50
N ASN A 127 -9.30 2.27 -22.30
CA ASN A 127 -9.38 2.30 -23.76
C ASN A 127 -10.63 1.58 -24.31
N ALA A 128 -11.34 0.79 -23.48
CA ALA A 128 -12.56 0.13 -23.89
C ALA A 128 -13.68 1.14 -24.17
N GLY A 129 -14.30 1.04 -25.34
CA GLY A 129 -15.48 1.83 -25.71
C GLY A 129 -16.69 1.51 -24.83
N GLN A 130 -17.73 2.35 -24.92
CA GLN A 130 -18.99 2.14 -24.20
C GLN A 130 -19.70 0.88 -24.72
N GLY A 131 -19.45 -0.27 -24.09
CA GLY A 131 -20.11 -1.55 -24.39
C GLY A 131 -19.22 -2.79 -24.25
N GLU A 132 -17.92 -2.69 -24.52
CA GLU A 132 -16.98 -3.82 -24.49
C GLU A 132 -16.15 -3.91 -23.19
N GLY A 133 -16.30 -2.92 -22.30
CA GLY A 133 -15.50 -2.78 -21.09
C GLY A 133 -15.87 -3.74 -19.95
N ALA A 134 -17.04 -4.38 -19.96
CA ALA A 134 -17.53 -5.13 -18.80
C ALA A 134 -16.62 -6.33 -18.42
N ALA A 135 -16.13 -7.08 -19.41
CA ALA A 135 -15.21 -8.19 -19.17
C ALA A 135 -13.83 -7.70 -18.68
N ALA A 136 -13.34 -6.59 -19.24
CA ALA A 136 -12.07 -5.97 -18.84
C ALA A 136 -12.16 -5.41 -17.40
N GLU A 137 -13.28 -4.80 -17.03
CA GLU A 137 -13.55 -4.29 -15.69
C GLU A 137 -13.65 -5.42 -14.66
N ALA A 138 -14.33 -6.53 -15.00
CA ALA A 138 -14.39 -7.71 -14.15
C ALA A 138 -13.01 -8.33 -13.91
N ALA A 139 -12.20 -8.46 -14.97
CA ALA A 139 -10.83 -8.98 -14.86
C ALA A 139 -9.92 -8.07 -14.02
N LEU A 140 -10.06 -6.75 -14.17
CA LEU A 140 -9.34 -5.78 -13.36
C LEU A 140 -9.77 -5.83 -11.88
N PHE A 141 -11.07 -5.97 -11.63
CA PHE A 141 -11.62 -6.10 -10.28
C PHE A 141 -11.07 -7.33 -9.56
N GLU A 142 -11.06 -8.51 -10.20
CA GLU A 142 -10.53 -9.74 -9.60
C GLU A 142 -9.03 -9.63 -9.30
N SER A 143 -8.24 -9.05 -10.22
CA SER A 143 -6.81 -8.79 -9.96
C SER A 143 -6.61 -7.84 -8.77
N ARG A 144 -7.38 -6.75 -8.67
CA ARG A 144 -7.28 -5.79 -7.54
C ARG A 144 -7.68 -6.43 -6.22
N LYS A 145 -8.75 -7.25 -6.22
CA LYS A 145 -9.19 -8.01 -5.05
C LYS A 145 -8.10 -8.98 -4.58
N LYS A 146 -7.46 -9.69 -5.51
CA LYS A 146 -6.34 -10.59 -5.20
C LYS A 146 -5.13 -9.84 -4.66
N TYR A 147 -4.76 -8.73 -5.30
CA TYR A 147 -3.65 -7.86 -4.89
C TYR A 147 -3.81 -7.42 -3.44
N ARG A 148 -5.00 -6.92 -3.08
CA ARG A 148 -5.33 -6.53 -1.70
C ARG A 148 -5.33 -7.71 -0.73
N LYS A 149 -5.90 -8.85 -1.12
CA LYS A 149 -5.96 -10.06 -0.27
C LYS A 149 -4.57 -10.57 0.12
N LEU A 150 -3.61 -10.49 -0.79
CA LEU A 150 -2.24 -10.94 -0.58
C LEU A 150 -1.39 -9.94 0.22
N GLY A 151 -1.89 -8.73 0.47
CA GLY A 151 -1.11 -7.69 1.12
C GLY A 151 0.06 -7.21 0.27
N CYS A 152 -0.08 -7.33 -1.05
CA CYS A 152 0.68 -6.52 -1.99
C CYS A 152 0.27 -5.03 -1.78
#